data_AF-A0A972AH61-F1
#
_entry.id   AF-A0A972AH61-F1
#
_cell.length_a   1.000
_cell.length_b   1.000
_cell.length_c   1.000
_cell.angle_alpha   90.00
_cell.angle_beta   90.00
_cell.angle_gamma   90.00
#
_symmetry.space_group_name_H-M   'P 1'
#
loop_
_entity.id
_entity.type
_entity.pdbx_description
1 polymer ?
#
loop_
_entity_poly.entity_id
_entity_poly.type
_entity_poly.pdbx_seq_one_letter_code
_entity_poly.pdbx_strand_id
1 'polypeptide(L)'
;MKKLSIILAVVVLAAAIGIGVLVNQKGGVTADLNKANKQIAQVQEQLDEASKKAEDAAQELKDAQTALAAKETELQASLTEGKTKAEELENQLKAAQAEAKTKLEELAAANNERDAADGKSADLLKMLDDITTEKNKFSADLTALQAAKGELEKELEELKAELVNRDQAKTDAQATLDQLTQEKGALSEEMQAALKANTELEASLLAEQAKVTELEAAKEEAVSALSAEMEKVAELTAQVDSLSAGLDTASAQTAEAPQDKYGLGMVTSIGSVAEATAEKAGAAQVNTTVCSLVLDAEGKIKSLTWDVQQSKIQFDAEGKPVDLPETLLTKLEKGDNYGMRKASEIGKEWFEQIAAFAEFCIGKTVDEVLNIPVYERDANHKQVPDVEELKASVTVTVGDYLASLKKAADNAK
;
A
#
# COMPACT_ATOMS: atom_id res chain seq x y z
N MET A 1 -220.24 28.57 34.86
CA MET A 1 -219.39 28.38 33.65
C MET A 1 -217.99 29.00 33.74
N LYS A 2 -217.73 30.09 34.49
CA LYS A 2 -216.39 30.72 34.53
C LYS A 2 -215.26 29.90 35.20
N LYS A 3 -215.55 28.99 36.16
CA LYS A 3 -214.52 28.20 36.87
C LYS A 3 -213.97 27.00 36.08
N LEU A 4 -214.75 26.36 35.20
CA LEU A 4 -214.31 25.19 34.42
C LEU A 4 -213.34 25.56 33.28
N SER A 5 -213.53 26.73 32.67
CA SER A 5 -212.71 27.20 31.54
C SER A 5 -211.27 27.55 31.97
N ILE A 6 -211.10 27.99 33.23
CA ILE A 6 -209.77 28.28 33.81
C ILE A 6 -208.99 26.99 34.05
N ILE A 7 -209.64 25.94 34.58
CA ILE A 7 -208.98 24.65 34.84
C ILE A 7 -208.49 24.01 33.54
N LEU A 8 -209.30 24.04 32.48
CA LEU A 8 -208.91 23.50 31.18
C LEU A 8 -207.71 24.27 30.59
N ALA A 9 -207.71 25.61 30.70
CA ALA A 9 -206.59 26.43 30.23
C ALA A 9 -205.29 26.11 30.99
N VAL A 10 -205.37 25.90 32.31
CA VAL A 10 -204.19 25.53 33.13
C VAL A 10 -203.68 24.14 32.78
N VAL A 11 -204.55 23.16 32.53
CA VAL A 11 -204.15 21.80 32.14
C VAL A 11 -203.51 21.80 30.74
N VAL A 12 -204.08 22.53 29.79
CA VAL A 12 -203.51 22.67 28.44
C VAL A 12 -202.16 23.40 28.50
N LEU A 13 -202.04 24.44 29.32
CA LEU A 13 -200.77 25.14 29.51
C LEU A 13 -199.73 24.24 30.17
N ALA A 14 -200.09 23.47 31.20
CA ALA A 14 -199.19 22.52 31.87
C ALA A 14 -198.74 21.39 30.93
N ALA A 15 -199.64 20.87 30.09
CA ALA A 15 -199.29 19.88 29.07
C ALA A 15 -198.39 20.48 27.98
N ALA A 16 -198.65 21.70 27.53
CA ALA A 16 -197.80 22.41 26.58
C ALA A 16 -196.41 22.70 27.16
N ILE A 17 -196.31 23.06 28.44
CA ILE A 17 -195.05 23.22 29.16
C ILE A 17 -194.32 21.88 29.27
N GLY A 18 -195.01 20.81 29.66
CA GLY A 18 -194.44 19.46 29.79
C GLY A 18 -193.91 18.92 28.45
N ILE A 19 -194.68 19.09 27.37
CA ILE A 19 -194.26 18.76 26.00
C ILE A 19 -193.09 19.64 25.58
N GLY A 20 -193.12 20.95 25.87
CA GLY A 20 -192.01 21.86 25.59
C GLY A 20 -190.71 21.45 26.29
N VAL A 21 -190.79 21.03 27.56
CA VAL A 21 -189.65 20.51 28.33
C VAL A 21 -189.13 19.20 27.75
N LEU A 22 -190.01 18.25 27.40
CA LEU A 22 -189.62 16.97 26.79
C LEU A 22 -189.00 17.15 25.40
N VAL A 23 -189.51 18.06 24.58
CA VAL A 23 -188.95 18.40 23.27
C VAL A 23 -187.60 19.08 23.42
N ASN A 24 -187.43 19.98 24.40
CA ASN A 24 -186.15 20.62 24.71
C ASN A 24 -185.12 19.60 25.24
N GLN A 25 -185.52 18.70 26.13
CA GLN A 25 -184.68 17.60 26.63
C GLN A 25 -184.27 16.65 25.50
N LYS A 26 -185.21 16.27 24.62
CA LYS A 26 -184.92 15.43 23.44
C LYS A 26 -183.97 16.14 22.46
N GLY A 27 -184.13 17.45 22.27
CA GLY A 27 -183.21 18.28 21.50
C GLY A 27 -181.80 18.31 22.09
N GLY A 28 -181.69 18.47 23.42
CA GLY A 28 -180.43 18.41 24.16
C GLY A 28 -179.74 17.05 24.04
N VAL A 29 -180.46 15.96 24.29
CA VAL A 29 -179.95 14.58 24.14
C VAL A 29 -179.51 14.29 22.71
N THR A 30 -180.24 14.79 21.70
CA THR A 30 -179.84 14.63 20.28
C THR A 30 -178.58 15.42 19.95
N ALA A 31 -178.42 16.62 20.51
CA ALA A 31 -177.20 17.42 20.35
C ALA A 31 -175.99 16.76 21.02
N ASP A 32 -176.17 16.22 22.23
CA ASP A 32 -175.13 15.47 22.95
C ASP A 32 -174.73 14.19 22.22
N LEU A 33 -175.71 13.46 21.64
CA LEU A 33 -175.45 12.28 20.82
C LEU A 33 -174.66 12.62 19.56
N ASN A 34 -175.03 13.69 18.85
CA ASN A 34 -174.29 14.15 17.67
C ASN A 34 -172.86 14.59 18.04
N LYS A 35 -172.68 15.25 19.19
CA LYS A 35 -171.37 15.63 19.71
C LYS A 35 -170.53 14.41 20.07
N ALA A 36 -171.12 13.42 20.76
CA ALA A 36 -170.46 12.16 21.09
C ALA A 36 -170.07 11.38 19.83
N ASN A 37 -170.95 11.28 18.83
CA ASN A 37 -170.63 10.63 17.55
C ASN A 37 -169.49 11.34 16.81
N LYS A 38 -169.44 12.68 16.83
CA LYS A 38 -168.33 13.44 16.27
C LYS A 38 -167.02 13.18 17.01
N GLN A 39 -167.06 13.11 18.35
CA GLN A 39 -165.90 12.77 19.16
C GLN A 39 -165.42 11.34 18.90
N ILE A 40 -166.33 10.38 18.76
CA ILE A 40 -166.01 8.98 18.41
C ILE A 40 -165.30 8.93 17.05
N ALA A 41 -165.84 9.63 16.04
CA ALA A 41 -165.21 9.68 14.73
C ALA A 41 -163.80 10.31 14.77
N GLN A 42 -163.61 11.38 15.54
CA GLN A 42 -162.29 12.00 15.75
C GLN A 42 -161.31 11.05 16.46
N VAL A 43 -161.78 10.31 17.47
CA VAL A 43 -160.96 9.32 18.18
C VAL A 43 -160.60 8.15 17.27
N GLN A 44 -161.52 7.70 16.41
CA GLN A 44 -161.25 6.66 15.41
C GLN A 44 -160.20 7.12 14.40
N GLU A 45 -160.32 8.33 13.87
CA GLU A 45 -159.31 8.91 12.97
C GLU A 45 -157.94 9.02 13.64
N GLN A 46 -157.89 9.49 14.88
CA GLN A 46 -156.66 9.54 15.68
C GLN A 46 -156.08 8.15 15.96
N LEU A 47 -156.94 7.15 16.19
CA LEU A 47 -156.53 5.76 16.42
C LEU A 47 -155.95 5.15 15.13
N ASP A 48 -156.57 5.39 13.99
CA ASP A 48 -156.08 4.92 12.69
C ASP A 48 -154.74 5.58 12.35
N GLU A 49 -154.59 6.88 12.59
CA GLU A 49 -153.32 7.58 12.40
C GLU A 49 -152.23 7.06 13.36
N ALA A 50 -152.58 6.80 14.62
CA ALA A 50 -151.66 6.24 15.60
C ALA A 50 -151.26 4.80 15.26
N SER A 51 -152.19 3.97 14.81
CA SER A 51 -151.92 2.61 14.33
C SER A 51 -150.99 2.61 13.13
N LYS A 52 -151.25 3.48 12.14
CA LYS A 52 -150.37 3.62 10.98
C LYS A 52 -148.96 4.06 11.38
N LYS A 53 -148.83 5.06 12.27
CA LYS A 53 -147.53 5.48 12.81
C LYS A 53 -146.82 4.36 13.56
N ALA A 54 -147.55 3.53 14.30
CA ALA A 54 -146.98 2.38 15.01
C ALA A 54 -146.50 1.29 14.04
N GLU A 55 -147.23 1.04 12.95
CA GLU A 55 -146.82 0.13 11.87
C GLU A 55 -145.56 0.63 11.16
N ASP A 56 -145.53 1.92 10.80
CA ASP A 56 -144.37 2.57 10.17
C ASP A 56 -143.14 2.47 11.10
N ALA A 57 -143.29 2.79 12.39
CA ALA A 57 -142.20 2.69 13.37
C ALA A 57 -141.74 1.23 13.60
N ALA A 58 -142.65 0.26 13.58
CA ALA A 58 -142.30 -1.16 13.69
C ALA A 58 -141.51 -1.64 12.47
N GLN A 59 -141.86 -1.16 11.28
CA GLN A 59 -141.13 -1.44 10.06
C GLN A 59 -139.74 -0.79 10.07
N GLU A 60 -139.62 0.49 10.47
CA GLU A 60 -138.34 1.18 10.66
C GLU A 60 -137.44 0.44 11.67
N LEU A 61 -138.00 -0.04 12.78
CA LEU A 61 -137.26 -0.81 13.78
C LEU A 61 -136.73 -2.14 13.19
N LYS A 62 -137.56 -2.83 12.41
CA LYS A 62 -137.17 -4.08 11.75
C LYS A 62 -136.07 -3.86 10.71
N ASP A 63 -136.14 -2.78 9.96
CA ASP A 63 -135.12 -2.41 8.97
C ASP A 63 -133.81 -2.03 9.68
N ALA A 64 -133.89 -1.28 10.78
CA ALA A 64 -132.73 -0.95 11.61
C ALA A 64 -132.09 -2.20 12.24
N GLN A 65 -132.88 -3.16 12.74
CA GLN A 65 -132.38 -4.43 13.26
C GLN A 65 -131.67 -5.25 12.17
N THR A 66 -132.21 -5.26 10.96
CA THR A 66 -131.62 -5.95 9.80
C THR A 66 -130.30 -5.29 9.41
N ALA A 67 -130.25 -3.96 9.36
CA ALA A 67 -129.04 -3.20 9.06
C ALA A 67 -127.95 -3.40 10.14
N LEU A 68 -128.34 -3.46 11.42
CA LEU A 68 -127.43 -3.73 12.52
C LEU A 68 -126.82 -5.13 12.42
N ALA A 69 -127.65 -6.16 12.18
CA ALA A 69 -127.18 -7.53 12.02
C ALA A 69 -126.20 -7.67 10.83
N ALA A 70 -126.46 -6.95 9.73
CA ALA A 70 -125.54 -6.90 8.59
C ALA A 70 -124.19 -6.26 8.98
N LYS A 71 -124.21 -5.16 9.75
CA LYS A 71 -123.00 -4.49 10.24
C LYS A 71 -122.22 -5.32 11.26
N GLU A 72 -122.89 -6.05 12.13
CA GLU A 72 -122.25 -6.99 13.05
C GLU A 72 -121.54 -8.11 12.29
N THR A 73 -122.15 -8.62 11.22
CA THR A 73 -121.54 -9.64 10.36
C THR A 73 -120.31 -9.10 9.63
N GLU A 74 -120.40 -7.88 9.07
CA GLU A 74 -119.27 -7.21 8.42
C GLU A 74 -118.11 -6.99 9.42
N LEU A 75 -118.42 -6.52 10.63
CA LEU A 75 -117.42 -6.31 11.67
C LEU A 75 -116.76 -7.63 12.12
N GLN A 76 -117.52 -8.71 12.25
CA GLN A 76 -116.98 -10.04 12.57
C GLN A 76 -116.06 -10.57 11.46
N ALA A 77 -116.41 -10.34 10.19
CA ALA A 77 -115.56 -10.69 9.06
C ALA A 77 -114.24 -9.88 9.09
N SER A 78 -114.30 -8.56 9.25
CA SER A 78 -113.11 -7.71 9.35
C SER A 78 -112.25 -8.04 10.58
N LEU A 79 -112.86 -8.40 11.72
CA LEU A 79 -112.11 -8.83 12.90
C LEU A 79 -111.36 -10.14 12.64
N THR A 80 -111.99 -11.07 11.93
CA THR A 80 -111.37 -12.36 11.57
C THR A 80 -110.21 -12.14 10.61
N GLU A 81 -110.42 -11.33 9.56
CA GLU A 81 -109.35 -10.95 8.62
C GLU A 81 -108.18 -10.26 9.34
N GLY A 82 -108.48 -9.32 10.23
CA GLY A 82 -107.47 -8.63 11.03
C GLY A 82 -106.67 -9.58 11.93
N LYS A 83 -107.31 -10.58 12.54
CA LYS A 83 -106.63 -11.61 13.34
C LYS A 83 -105.73 -12.48 12.48
N THR A 84 -106.21 -12.98 11.35
CA THR A 84 -105.40 -13.76 10.41
C THR A 84 -104.18 -12.97 9.93
N LYS A 85 -104.35 -11.68 9.61
CA LYS A 85 -103.26 -10.81 9.18
C LYS A 85 -102.24 -10.58 10.31
N ALA A 86 -102.70 -10.43 11.55
CA ALA A 86 -101.83 -10.30 12.71
C ALA A 86 -100.99 -11.57 12.94
N GLU A 87 -101.59 -12.75 12.84
CA GLU A 87 -100.89 -14.03 12.94
C GLU A 87 -99.86 -14.21 11.82
N GLU A 88 -100.20 -13.84 10.58
CA GLU A 88 -99.28 -13.85 9.45
C GLU A 88 -98.05 -12.95 9.72
N LEU A 89 -98.28 -11.72 10.17
CA LEU A 89 -97.22 -10.77 10.50
C LEU A 89 -96.35 -11.24 11.67
N GLU A 90 -96.95 -11.85 12.70
CA GLU A 90 -96.20 -12.40 13.83
C GLU A 90 -95.26 -13.54 13.38
N ASN A 91 -95.75 -14.42 12.50
CA ASN A 91 -94.94 -15.50 11.94
C ASN A 91 -93.81 -14.97 11.04
N GLN A 92 -94.08 -13.98 10.20
CA GLN A 92 -93.06 -13.30 9.40
C GLN A 92 -92.00 -12.63 10.28
N LEU A 93 -92.40 -11.97 11.37
CA LEU A 93 -91.48 -11.34 12.31
C LEU A 93 -90.59 -12.38 12.99
N LYS A 94 -91.14 -13.51 13.44
CA LYS A 94 -90.35 -14.61 14.04
C LYS A 94 -89.34 -15.19 13.03
N ALA A 95 -89.76 -15.38 11.78
CA ALA A 95 -88.87 -15.86 10.73
C ALA A 95 -87.73 -14.87 10.46
N ALA A 96 -88.03 -13.58 10.34
CA ALA A 96 -87.03 -12.53 10.14
C ALA A 96 -86.06 -12.42 11.34
N GLN A 97 -86.56 -12.56 12.57
CA GLN A 97 -85.73 -12.58 13.79
C GLN A 97 -84.78 -13.79 13.80
N ALA A 98 -85.26 -14.97 13.39
CA ALA A 98 -84.41 -16.17 13.30
C ALA A 98 -83.32 -16.00 12.23
N GLU A 99 -83.67 -15.50 11.05
CA GLU A 99 -82.70 -15.23 9.98
C GLU A 99 -81.65 -14.19 10.40
N ALA A 100 -82.08 -13.10 11.06
CA ALA A 100 -81.19 -12.07 11.57
C ALA A 100 -80.22 -12.63 12.61
N LYS A 101 -80.69 -13.52 13.50
CA LYS A 101 -79.83 -14.19 14.48
C LYS A 101 -78.77 -15.05 13.81
N THR A 102 -79.16 -15.88 12.83
CA THR A 102 -78.21 -16.71 12.07
C THR A 102 -77.15 -15.87 11.38
N LYS A 103 -77.55 -14.78 10.70
CA LYS A 103 -76.60 -13.87 10.05
C LYS A 103 -75.63 -13.20 11.03
N LEU A 104 -76.08 -12.92 12.25
CA LEU A 104 -75.24 -12.33 13.28
C LEU A 104 -74.18 -13.33 13.79
N GLU A 105 -74.55 -14.60 13.93
CA GLU A 105 -73.63 -15.69 14.26
C GLU A 105 -72.61 -15.94 13.15
N GLU A 106 -73.04 -15.94 11.88
CA GLU A 106 -72.15 -16.03 10.71
C GLU A 106 -71.15 -14.87 10.65
N LEU A 107 -71.62 -13.63 10.90
CA LEU A 107 -70.76 -12.45 10.91
C LEU A 107 -69.75 -12.49 12.06
N ALA A 108 -70.14 -13.00 13.22
CA ALA A 108 -69.21 -13.21 14.34
C ALA A 108 -68.14 -14.26 13.99
N ALA A 109 -68.52 -15.37 13.33
CA ALA A 109 -67.57 -16.37 12.86
C ALA A 109 -66.59 -15.79 11.83
N ALA A 110 -67.09 -15.04 10.84
CA ALA A 110 -66.26 -14.37 9.84
C ALA A 110 -65.30 -13.35 10.47
N ASN A 111 -65.74 -12.62 11.51
CA ASN A 111 -64.86 -11.68 12.22
C ASN A 111 -63.73 -12.40 12.97
N ASN A 112 -64.02 -13.54 13.60
CA ASN A 112 -62.98 -14.37 14.23
C ASN A 112 -61.97 -14.91 13.22
N GLU A 113 -62.43 -15.32 12.04
CA GLU A 113 -61.54 -15.77 10.95
C GLU A 113 -60.65 -14.62 10.45
N ARG A 114 -61.21 -13.40 10.31
CA ARG A 114 -60.44 -12.21 9.97
C ARG A 114 -59.36 -11.92 11.01
N ASP A 115 -59.71 -11.92 12.29
CA ASP A 115 -58.76 -11.63 13.36
C ASP A 115 -57.63 -12.68 13.41
N ALA A 116 -57.94 -13.96 13.13
CA ALA A 116 -56.94 -15.00 12.99
C ALA A 116 -56.03 -14.80 11.76
N ALA A 117 -56.58 -14.31 10.65
CA ALA A 117 -55.81 -13.97 9.45
C ALA A 117 -54.90 -12.75 9.69
N ASP A 118 -55.38 -11.74 10.42
CA ASP A 118 -54.59 -10.56 10.82
C ASP A 118 -53.40 -10.98 11.70
N GLY A 119 -53.60 -11.91 12.63
CA GLY A 119 -52.51 -12.50 13.43
C GLY A 119 -51.45 -13.19 12.57
N LYS A 120 -51.87 -14.03 11.61
CA LYS A 120 -50.93 -14.67 10.66
C LYS A 120 -50.19 -13.66 9.79
N SER A 121 -50.87 -12.60 9.37
CA SER A 121 -50.26 -11.51 8.60
C SER A 121 -49.19 -10.77 9.40
N ALA A 122 -49.46 -10.49 10.68
CA ALA A 122 -48.47 -9.90 11.59
C ALA A 122 -47.24 -10.79 11.79
N ASP A 123 -47.43 -12.10 11.97
CA ASP A 123 -46.32 -13.06 12.08
C ASP A 123 -45.47 -13.10 10.79
N LEU A 124 -46.12 -13.07 9.63
CA LEU A 124 -45.43 -13.03 8.32
C LEU A 124 -44.64 -11.73 8.12
N LEU A 125 -45.19 -10.59 8.54
CA LEU A 125 -44.48 -9.31 8.50
C LEU A 125 -43.23 -9.34 9.38
N LYS A 126 -43.32 -9.91 10.59
CA LYS A 126 -42.16 -10.08 11.47
C LYS A 126 -41.09 -10.98 10.84
N MET A 127 -41.49 -12.10 10.25
CA MET A 127 -40.55 -12.98 9.53
C MET A 127 -39.88 -12.26 8.34
N LEU A 128 -40.61 -11.39 7.64
CA LEU A 128 -40.06 -10.58 6.55
C LEU A 128 -39.02 -9.57 7.04
N ASP A 129 -39.27 -8.93 8.19
CA ASP A 129 -38.32 -8.01 8.83
C ASP A 129 -37.04 -8.74 9.28
N ASP A 130 -37.19 -9.93 9.87
CA ASP A 130 -36.07 -10.79 10.28
C ASP A 130 -35.23 -11.20 9.06
N ILE A 131 -35.87 -11.69 7.98
CA ILE A 131 -35.20 -12.05 6.72
C ILE A 131 -34.50 -10.83 6.10
N THR A 132 -35.13 -9.65 6.15
CA THR A 132 -34.54 -8.42 5.63
C THR A 132 -33.29 -8.03 6.41
N THR A 133 -33.32 -8.20 7.73
CA THR A 133 -32.18 -7.97 8.62
C THR A 133 -31.03 -8.94 8.31
N GLU A 134 -31.32 -10.23 8.18
CA GLU A 134 -30.32 -11.23 7.79
C GLU A 134 -29.72 -10.97 6.41
N LYS A 135 -30.56 -10.62 5.42
CA LYS A 135 -30.11 -10.25 4.08
C LYS A 135 -29.13 -9.07 4.12
N ASN A 136 -29.42 -8.04 4.90
CA ASN A 136 -28.55 -6.88 5.03
C ASN A 136 -27.21 -7.25 5.69
N LYS A 137 -27.23 -8.14 6.69
CA LYS A 137 -26.01 -8.69 7.30
C LYS A 137 -25.18 -9.47 6.28
N PHE A 138 -25.79 -10.39 5.53
CA PHE A 138 -25.08 -11.13 4.48
C PHE A 138 -24.51 -10.22 3.40
N SER A 139 -25.22 -9.14 3.04
CA SER A 139 -24.69 -8.14 2.10
C SER A 139 -23.44 -7.44 2.65
N ALA A 140 -23.43 -7.10 3.94
CA ALA A 140 -22.27 -6.48 4.59
C ALA A 140 -21.09 -7.47 4.67
N ASP A 141 -21.35 -8.72 5.05
CA ASP A 141 -20.36 -9.79 5.10
C ASP A 141 -19.74 -10.04 3.71
N LEU A 142 -20.55 -10.01 2.64
CA LEU A 142 -20.07 -10.12 1.26
C LEU A 142 -19.14 -8.97 0.88
N THR A 143 -19.50 -7.73 1.23
CA THR A 143 -18.64 -6.56 0.99
C THR A 143 -17.31 -6.67 1.74
N ALA A 144 -17.34 -7.10 3.00
CA ALA A 144 -16.12 -7.32 3.79
C ALA A 144 -15.23 -8.40 3.17
N LEU A 145 -15.82 -9.52 2.72
CA LEU A 145 -15.09 -10.60 2.09
C LEU A 145 -14.47 -10.19 0.74
N GLN A 146 -15.15 -9.35 -0.03
CA GLN A 146 -14.61 -8.78 -1.27
C GLN A 146 -13.41 -7.85 -1.00
N ALA A 147 -13.47 -7.04 0.06
CA ALA A 147 -12.34 -6.20 0.46
C ALA A 147 -11.13 -7.04 0.89
N ALA A 148 -11.34 -8.04 1.76
CA ALA A 148 -10.28 -8.96 2.20
C ALA A 148 -9.66 -9.73 1.03
N LYS A 149 -10.48 -10.15 0.06
CA LYS A 149 -9.98 -10.77 -1.18
C LYS A 149 -9.06 -9.81 -1.95
N GLY A 150 -9.44 -8.53 -2.09
CA GLY A 150 -8.62 -7.55 -2.79
C GLY A 150 -7.27 -7.29 -2.10
N GLU A 151 -7.22 -7.29 -0.76
CA GLU A 151 -5.97 -7.20 0.00
C GLU A 151 -5.07 -8.41 -0.25
N LEU A 152 -5.62 -9.64 -0.21
CA LEU A 152 -4.87 -10.85 -0.50
C LEU A 152 -4.35 -10.90 -1.95
N GLU A 153 -5.13 -10.41 -2.92
CA GLU A 153 -4.67 -10.30 -4.32
C GLU A 153 -3.48 -9.34 -4.45
N LYS A 154 -3.46 -8.25 -3.67
CA LYS A 154 -2.34 -7.31 -3.63
C LYS A 154 -1.10 -7.94 -2.99
N GLU A 155 -1.24 -8.59 -1.83
CA GLU A 155 -0.14 -9.31 -1.19
C GLU A 155 0.45 -10.39 -2.10
N LEU A 156 -0.39 -11.09 -2.85
CA LEU A 156 0.05 -12.11 -3.81
C LEU A 156 0.92 -11.52 -4.93
N GLU A 157 0.55 -10.34 -5.47
CA GLU A 157 1.36 -9.67 -6.49
C GLU A 157 2.69 -9.14 -5.93
N GLU A 158 2.70 -8.63 -4.70
CA GLU A 158 3.94 -8.24 -4.01
C GLU A 158 4.89 -9.44 -3.83
N LEU A 159 4.36 -10.58 -3.36
CA LEU A 159 5.11 -11.84 -3.21
C LEU A 159 5.65 -12.37 -4.53
N LYS A 160 4.89 -12.26 -5.63
CA LYS A 160 5.37 -12.63 -6.96
C LYS A 160 6.52 -11.75 -7.41
N ALA A 161 6.44 -10.43 -7.19
CA ALA A 161 7.53 -9.51 -7.52
C ALA A 161 8.80 -9.82 -6.69
N GLU A 162 8.63 -10.14 -5.41
CA GLU A 162 9.75 -10.54 -4.55
C GLU A 162 10.41 -11.86 -5.01
N LEU A 163 9.62 -12.83 -5.48
CA LEU A 163 10.14 -14.07 -6.08
C LEU A 163 11.00 -13.79 -7.32
N VAL A 164 10.54 -12.91 -8.23
CA VAL A 164 11.31 -12.51 -9.41
C VAL A 164 12.64 -11.88 -9.00
N ASN A 165 12.63 -10.98 -8.03
CA ASN A 165 13.86 -10.35 -7.51
C ASN A 165 14.81 -11.38 -6.91
N ARG A 166 14.30 -12.37 -6.17
CA ARG A 166 15.10 -13.47 -5.62
C ARG A 166 15.71 -14.36 -6.71
N ASP A 167 14.97 -14.66 -7.76
CA ASP A 167 15.49 -15.46 -8.88
C ASP A 167 16.59 -14.71 -9.65
N GLN A 168 16.45 -13.38 -9.80
CA GLN A 168 17.51 -12.55 -10.36
C GLN A 168 18.75 -12.54 -9.46
N ALA A 169 18.59 -12.30 -8.16
CA ALA A 169 19.70 -12.31 -7.21
C ALA A 169 20.43 -13.66 -7.18
N LYS A 170 19.69 -14.77 -7.33
CA LYS A 170 20.29 -16.12 -7.45
C LYS A 170 21.10 -16.27 -8.74
N THR A 171 20.61 -15.73 -9.84
CA THR A 171 21.30 -15.73 -11.13
C THR A 171 22.60 -14.93 -11.05
N ASP A 172 22.55 -13.74 -10.45
CA ASP A 172 23.72 -12.87 -10.26
C ASP A 172 24.77 -13.53 -9.34
N ALA A 173 24.31 -14.18 -8.26
CA ALA A 173 25.17 -14.94 -7.36
C ALA A 173 25.84 -16.12 -8.07
N GLN A 174 25.13 -16.82 -8.97
CA GLN A 174 25.71 -17.90 -9.76
C GLN A 174 26.78 -17.37 -10.73
N ALA A 175 26.52 -16.25 -11.41
CA ALA A 175 27.51 -15.63 -12.28
C ALA A 175 28.79 -15.22 -11.51
N THR A 176 28.63 -14.70 -10.29
CA THR A 176 29.75 -14.37 -9.40
C THR A 176 30.54 -15.63 -9.02
N LEU A 177 29.85 -16.73 -8.70
CA LEU A 177 30.49 -18.00 -8.37
C LEU A 177 31.30 -18.57 -9.56
N ASP A 178 30.75 -18.47 -10.76
CA ASP A 178 31.41 -18.92 -11.99
C ASP A 178 32.68 -18.10 -12.26
N GLN A 179 32.60 -16.77 -12.09
CA GLN A 179 33.76 -15.88 -12.20
C GLN A 179 34.85 -16.23 -11.18
N LEU A 180 34.50 -16.37 -9.89
CA LEU A 180 35.46 -16.75 -8.85
C LEU A 180 36.09 -18.12 -9.11
N THR A 181 35.32 -19.04 -9.68
CA THR A 181 35.84 -20.36 -10.07
C THR A 181 36.87 -20.25 -11.20
N GLN A 182 36.63 -19.38 -12.18
CA GLN A 182 37.57 -19.10 -13.26
C GLN A 182 38.84 -18.42 -12.73
N GLU A 183 38.71 -17.38 -11.90
CA GLU A 183 39.84 -16.68 -11.28
C GLU A 183 40.69 -17.63 -10.44
N LYS A 184 40.05 -18.51 -9.64
CA LYS A 184 40.75 -19.55 -8.89
C LYS A 184 41.53 -20.50 -9.81
N GLY A 185 40.96 -20.87 -10.96
CA GLY A 185 41.62 -21.70 -11.97
C GLY A 185 42.87 -21.01 -12.52
N ALA A 186 42.74 -19.76 -12.96
CA ALA A 186 43.84 -18.96 -13.49
C ALA A 186 44.97 -18.79 -12.45
N LEU A 187 44.62 -18.47 -11.19
CA LEU A 187 45.59 -18.33 -10.12
C LEU A 187 46.32 -19.66 -9.83
N SER A 188 45.62 -20.80 -9.93
CA SER A 188 46.24 -22.12 -9.77
C SER A 188 47.25 -22.42 -10.89
N GLU A 189 46.95 -22.03 -12.13
CA GLU A 189 47.87 -22.19 -13.26
C GLU A 189 49.10 -21.28 -13.11
N GLU A 190 48.88 -20.02 -12.74
CA GLU A 190 49.95 -19.05 -12.47
C GLU A 190 50.88 -19.53 -11.34
N MET A 191 50.30 -20.08 -10.26
CA MET A 191 51.07 -20.65 -9.17
C MET A 191 51.90 -21.87 -9.61
N GLN A 192 51.37 -22.75 -10.47
CA GLN A 192 52.13 -23.87 -11.02
C GLN A 192 53.28 -23.40 -11.92
N ALA A 193 53.04 -22.39 -12.76
CA ALA A 193 54.06 -21.79 -13.60
C ALA A 193 55.19 -21.17 -12.76
N ALA A 194 54.85 -20.44 -11.71
CA ALA A 194 55.82 -19.87 -10.77
C ALA A 194 56.65 -20.96 -10.05
N LEU A 195 56.01 -22.05 -9.61
CA LEU A 195 56.70 -23.16 -8.96
C LEU A 195 57.72 -23.83 -9.91
N LYS A 196 57.34 -24.01 -11.18
CA LYS A 196 58.22 -24.55 -12.21
C LYS A 196 59.40 -23.61 -12.48
N ALA A 197 59.14 -22.32 -12.64
CA ALA A 197 60.18 -21.31 -12.83
C ALA A 197 61.18 -21.29 -11.64
N ASN A 198 60.68 -21.41 -10.42
CA ASN A 198 61.53 -21.49 -9.23
C ASN A 198 62.42 -22.75 -9.22
N THR A 199 61.88 -23.88 -9.67
CA THR A 199 62.64 -25.13 -9.80
C THR A 199 63.77 -25.00 -10.84
N GLU A 200 63.50 -24.31 -11.96
CA GLU A 200 64.51 -24.03 -13.00
C GLU A 200 65.59 -23.06 -12.50
N LEU A 201 65.22 -22.07 -11.69
CA LEU A 201 66.15 -21.15 -11.02
C LEU A 201 67.03 -21.88 -10.00
N GLU A 202 66.45 -22.75 -9.16
CA GLU A 202 67.21 -23.58 -8.21
C GLU A 202 68.23 -24.49 -8.92
N ALA A 203 67.83 -25.09 -10.05
CA ALA A 203 68.73 -25.89 -10.88
C ALA A 203 69.88 -25.05 -11.47
N SER A 204 69.57 -23.83 -11.96
CA SER A 204 70.59 -22.91 -12.47
C SER A 204 71.55 -22.44 -11.37
N LEU A 205 71.03 -22.16 -10.17
CA LEU A 205 71.84 -21.78 -9.01
C LEU A 205 72.83 -22.89 -8.64
N LEU A 206 72.36 -24.14 -8.59
CA LEU A 206 73.19 -25.32 -8.34
C LEU A 206 74.29 -25.49 -9.41
N ALA A 207 73.94 -25.29 -10.68
CA ALA A 207 74.90 -25.35 -11.78
C ALA A 207 75.97 -24.26 -11.65
N GLU A 208 75.59 -23.05 -11.27
CA GLU A 208 76.54 -21.95 -11.10
C GLU A 208 77.43 -22.15 -9.86
N GLN A 209 76.88 -22.67 -8.77
CA GLN A 209 77.66 -23.07 -7.59
C GLN A 209 78.68 -24.17 -7.91
N ALA A 210 78.31 -25.13 -8.78
CA ALA A 210 79.26 -26.16 -9.24
C ALA A 210 80.41 -25.54 -10.04
N LYS A 211 80.13 -24.61 -10.96
CA LYS A 211 81.18 -23.87 -11.70
C LYS A 211 82.09 -23.06 -10.78
N VAL A 212 81.53 -22.41 -9.76
CA VAL A 212 82.34 -21.69 -8.75
C VAL A 212 83.27 -22.66 -8.03
N THR A 213 82.79 -23.84 -7.66
CA THR A 213 83.62 -24.88 -7.01
C THR A 213 84.75 -25.35 -7.93
N GLU A 214 84.48 -25.57 -9.21
CA GLU A 214 85.52 -25.91 -10.21
C GLU A 214 86.54 -24.77 -10.39
N LEU A 215 86.08 -23.52 -10.45
CA LEU A 215 86.95 -22.35 -10.53
C LEU A 215 87.81 -22.16 -9.28
N GLU A 216 87.28 -22.44 -8.09
CA GLU A 216 88.06 -22.42 -6.85
C GLU A 216 89.15 -23.49 -6.84
N ALA A 217 88.83 -24.71 -7.29
CA ALA A 217 89.82 -25.78 -7.45
C ALA A 217 90.89 -25.43 -8.50
N ALA A 218 90.49 -24.91 -9.66
CA ALA A 218 91.40 -24.47 -10.71
C ALA A 218 92.30 -23.30 -10.25
N LYS A 219 91.75 -22.39 -9.43
CA LYS A 219 92.51 -21.31 -8.79
C LYS A 219 93.55 -21.87 -7.82
N GLU A 220 93.20 -22.84 -6.97
CA GLU A 220 94.18 -23.49 -6.09
C GLU A 220 95.29 -24.19 -6.88
N GLU A 221 94.95 -24.89 -7.97
CA GLU A 221 95.93 -25.52 -8.85
C GLU A 221 96.84 -24.49 -9.53
N ALA A 222 96.28 -23.39 -10.03
CA ALA A 222 97.05 -22.29 -10.62
C ALA A 222 97.95 -21.59 -9.58
N VAL A 223 97.50 -21.42 -8.33
CA VAL A 223 98.31 -20.88 -7.23
C VAL A 223 99.46 -21.83 -6.89
N SER A 224 99.19 -23.14 -6.87
CA SER A 224 100.22 -24.17 -6.68
C SER A 224 101.25 -24.13 -7.82
N ALA A 225 100.81 -24.10 -9.08
CA ALA A 225 101.68 -23.98 -10.25
C ALA A 225 102.49 -22.67 -10.24
N LEU A 226 101.86 -21.55 -9.86
CA LEU A 226 102.54 -20.26 -9.71
C LEU A 226 103.59 -20.32 -8.60
N SER A 227 103.30 -20.99 -7.47
CA SER A 227 104.27 -21.16 -6.38
C SER A 227 105.47 -22.02 -6.80
N ALA A 228 105.25 -23.06 -7.59
CA ALA A 228 106.31 -23.89 -8.16
C ALA A 228 107.16 -23.10 -9.17
N GLU A 229 106.53 -22.30 -10.02
CA GLU A 229 107.27 -21.46 -10.97
C GLU A 229 107.94 -20.28 -10.27
N MET A 230 107.41 -19.79 -9.14
CA MET A 230 108.09 -18.83 -8.25
C MET A 230 109.29 -19.45 -7.55
N GLU A 231 109.24 -20.73 -7.14
CA GLU A 231 110.41 -21.46 -6.64
C GLU A 231 111.48 -21.58 -7.73
N LYS A 232 111.07 -21.88 -8.96
CA LYS A 232 111.97 -21.93 -10.11
C LYS A 232 112.51 -20.56 -10.50
N VAL A 233 111.70 -19.50 -10.40
CA VAL A 233 112.16 -18.11 -10.51
C VAL A 233 113.10 -17.77 -9.38
N ALA A 234 112.88 -18.22 -8.14
CA ALA A 234 113.82 -18.01 -7.04
C ALA A 234 115.14 -18.77 -7.28
N GLU A 235 115.09 -19.96 -7.89
CA GLU A 235 116.27 -20.73 -8.30
C GLU A 235 116.99 -20.07 -9.49
N LEU A 236 116.25 -19.57 -10.47
CA LEU A 236 116.74 -18.74 -11.57
C LEU A 236 117.24 -17.38 -11.08
N THR A 237 116.66 -16.79 -10.03
CA THR A 237 117.08 -15.55 -9.38
C THR A 237 118.34 -15.83 -8.59
N ALA A 238 118.50 -16.98 -7.94
CA ALA A 238 119.77 -17.39 -7.34
C ALA A 238 120.85 -17.64 -8.43
N GLN A 239 120.48 -18.18 -9.59
CA GLN A 239 121.38 -18.28 -10.76
C GLN A 239 121.67 -16.91 -11.38
N VAL A 240 120.68 -16.03 -11.47
CA VAL A 240 120.81 -14.64 -11.92
C VAL A 240 121.57 -13.82 -10.90
N ASP A 241 121.54 -14.10 -9.61
CA ASP A 241 122.35 -13.47 -8.55
C ASP A 241 123.79 -13.99 -8.61
N SER A 242 123.98 -15.26 -8.97
CA SER A 242 125.27 -15.81 -9.38
C SER A 242 125.77 -15.22 -10.72
N LEU A 243 124.90 -14.67 -11.57
CA LEU A 243 125.24 -13.99 -12.84
C LEU A 243 125.27 -12.46 -12.73
N SER A 244 124.58 -11.85 -11.75
CA SER A 244 124.45 -10.42 -11.48
C SER A 244 125.54 -9.95 -10.53
N ALA A 245 126.10 -10.86 -9.72
CA ALA A 245 127.48 -10.76 -9.27
C ALA A 245 128.49 -10.62 -10.44
N GLY A 246 128.05 -10.85 -11.69
CA GLY A 246 128.79 -10.59 -12.94
C GLY A 246 128.17 -9.51 -13.85
N LEU A 247 127.06 -8.87 -13.50
CA LEU A 247 126.35 -7.94 -14.41
C LEU A 247 125.70 -6.77 -13.68
N ASP A 248 126.52 -5.98 -12.98
CA ASP A 248 126.29 -4.55 -12.69
C ASP A 248 126.31 -3.73 -14.01
N THR A 249 125.39 -4.02 -14.95
CA THR A 249 125.05 -3.14 -16.08
C THR A 249 123.56 -3.21 -16.42
N ALA A 250 122.88 -2.15 -16.00
CA ALA A 250 121.68 -1.52 -16.55
C ALA A 250 120.35 -2.31 -16.57
N SER A 251 119.49 -1.92 -15.63
CA SER A 251 118.10 -2.29 -15.45
C SER A 251 117.16 -1.88 -16.59
N ALA A 252 116.18 -2.75 -16.88
CA ALA A 252 114.92 -2.40 -17.54
C ALA A 252 113.83 -2.10 -16.49
N GLN A 253 112.82 -1.27 -16.80
CA GLN A 253 111.58 -1.28 -16.01
C GLN A 253 110.30 -0.82 -16.75
N THR A 254 109.23 -1.49 -16.35
CA THR A 254 107.79 -1.54 -16.74
C THR A 254 106.89 -0.61 -15.89
N ALA A 255 105.57 -0.47 -16.19
CA ALA A 255 104.45 -0.31 -15.20
C ALA A 255 103.01 -0.14 -15.80
N GLU A 256 101.99 -0.32 -14.94
CA GLU A 256 100.52 -0.54 -15.09
C GLU A 256 99.62 0.56 -14.39
N ALA A 257 98.27 0.38 -14.27
CA ALA A 257 97.15 1.36 -14.04
C ALA A 257 96.50 1.51 -12.59
N PRO A 258 95.47 2.38 -12.33
CA PRO A 258 94.84 2.65 -10.98
C PRO A 258 93.30 2.38 -10.78
N GLN A 259 92.76 2.60 -9.53
CA GLN A 259 91.46 2.15 -8.92
C GLN A 259 90.34 3.22 -8.63
N ASP A 260 89.08 2.78 -8.41
CA ASP A 260 87.83 3.58 -8.18
C ASP A 260 87.44 3.88 -6.69
N LYS A 261 86.53 4.84 -6.44
CA LYS A 261 85.93 5.23 -5.12
C LYS A 261 84.40 5.13 -5.09
N TYR A 262 83.77 4.92 -3.92
CA TYR A 262 82.31 4.69 -3.78
C TYR A 262 81.65 5.58 -2.72
N GLY A 263 80.46 6.13 -2.99
CA GLY A 263 79.72 7.02 -2.08
C GLY A 263 78.20 6.83 -2.11
N LEU A 264 77.54 7.13 -0.97
CA LEU A 264 76.08 7.03 -0.81
C LEU A 264 75.52 8.32 -0.17
N GLY A 265 74.43 8.85 -0.73
CA GLY A 265 73.79 10.08 -0.27
C GLY A 265 72.27 9.95 -0.20
N MET A 266 71.66 10.60 0.80
CA MET A 266 70.21 10.57 1.02
C MET A 266 69.66 11.96 1.34
N VAL A 267 68.54 12.32 0.71
CA VAL A 267 67.80 13.57 0.95
C VAL A 267 66.33 13.24 1.20
N THR A 268 65.77 13.77 2.27
CA THR A 268 64.35 13.62 2.61
C THR A 268 63.67 14.98 2.53
N SER A 269 62.59 15.06 1.76
CA SER A 269 61.82 16.28 1.50
C SER A 269 60.32 16.03 1.69
N ILE A 270 59.55 17.10 1.96
CA ILE A 270 58.09 17.04 2.00
C ILE A 270 57.60 17.09 0.55
N GLY A 271 56.92 16.03 0.11
CA GLY A 271 56.42 15.89 -1.26
C GLY A 271 55.12 16.65 -1.49
N SER A 272 54.11 16.41 -0.65
CA SER A 272 52.83 17.14 -0.69
C SER A 272 52.13 17.07 0.66
N VAL A 273 51.35 18.10 0.99
CA VAL A 273 50.47 18.13 2.16
C VAL A 273 49.09 18.60 1.73
N ALA A 274 48.05 17.93 2.23
CA ALA A 274 46.66 18.29 2.03
C ALA A 274 45.93 18.12 3.37
N GLU A 275 45.17 19.14 3.77
CA GLU A 275 44.36 19.07 4.98
C GLU A 275 43.19 18.11 4.81
N ALA A 276 42.78 17.47 5.90
CA ALA A 276 41.58 16.66 5.93
C ALA A 276 40.33 17.56 5.93
N THR A 277 39.33 17.15 5.18
CA THR A 277 38.02 17.79 5.12
C THR A 277 36.93 16.77 5.48
N ALA A 278 35.71 17.23 5.75
CA ALA A 278 34.60 16.33 6.04
C ALA A 278 34.29 15.34 4.89
N GLU A 279 34.70 15.67 3.66
CA GLU A 279 34.38 14.89 2.45
C GLU A 279 35.59 14.12 1.90
N LYS A 280 36.82 14.43 2.36
CA LYS A 280 38.06 13.84 1.85
C LYS A 280 39.15 13.81 2.91
N ALA A 281 39.81 12.64 3.04
CA ALA A 281 40.97 12.47 3.90
C ALA A 281 42.11 13.44 3.54
N GLY A 282 42.81 13.90 4.58
CA GLY A 282 44.06 14.63 4.45
C GLY A 282 45.19 13.70 4.02
N ALA A 283 46.29 14.27 3.56
CA ALA A 283 47.47 13.50 3.18
C ALA A 283 48.75 14.25 3.50
N ALA A 284 49.74 13.51 4.01
CA ALA A 284 51.12 13.99 4.12
C ALA A 284 52.02 13.00 3.39
N GLN A 285 52.84 13.52 2.47
CA GLN A 285 53.78 12.74 1.70
C GLN A 285 55.20 13.21 1.99
N VAL A 286 56.08 12.26 2.29
CA VAL A 286 57.52 12.46 2.41
C VAL A 286 58.21 11.68 1.30
N ASN A 287 59.14 12.33 0.61
CA ASN A 287 59.97 11.70 -0.40
C ASN A 287 61.38 11.53 0.17
N THR A 288 61.95 10.33 0.07
CA THR A 288 63.37 10.08 0.37
C THR A 288 64.08 9.68 -0.90
N THR A 289 64.95 10.56 -1.40
CA THR A 289 65.80 10.37 -2.57
C THR A 289 67.15 9.82 -2.14
N VAL A 290 67.54 8.67 -2.70
CA VAL A 290 68.81 7.98 -2.44
C VAL A 290 69.67 8.05 -3.70
N CYS A 291 70.97 8.25 -3.52
CA CYS A 291 71.97 8.33 -4.57
C CYS A 291 73.14 7.40 -4.26
N SER A 292 73.45 6.47 -5.18
CA SER A 292 74.66 5.64 -5.17
C SER A 292 75.62 6.13 -6.25
N LEU A 293 76.86 6.41 -5.87
CA LEU A 293 77.87 7.04 -6.71
C LEU A 293 79.17 6.21 -6.73
N VAL A 294 79.77 6.05 -7.91
CA VAL A 294 81.13 5.54 -8.10
C VAL A 294 81.95 6.58 -8.86
N LEU A 295 83.13 6.91 -8.34
CA LEU A 295 84.09 7.80 -8.98
C LEU A 295 85.30 7.01 -9.47
N ASP A 296 85.85 7.34 -10.63
CA ASP A 296 87.15 6.80 -11.07
C ASP A 296 88.32 7.48 -10.32
N ALA A 297 89.54 7.06 -10.63
CA ALA A 297 90.76 7.62 -10.03
C ALA A 297 90.89 9.14 -10.26
N GLU A 298 90.29 9.64 -11.34
CA GLU A 298 90.27 11.04 -11.75
C GLU A 298 89.11 11.85 -11.12
N GLY A 299 88.26 11.22 -10.29
CA GLY A 299 87.13 11.88 -9.64
C GLY A 299 85.95 12.15 -10.57
N LYS A 300 85.89 11.47 -11.72
CA LYS A 300 84.75 11.49 -12.63
C LYS A 300 83.77 10.40 -12.26
N ILE A 301 82.49 10.66 -12.49
CA ILE A 301 81.41 9.73 -12.21
C ILE A 301 81.52 8.54 -13.16
N LYS A 302 81.87 7.37 -12.62
CA LYS A 302 81.92 6.08 -13.30
C LYS A 302 80.57 5.37 -13.31
N SER A 303 79.80 5.54 -12.24
CA SER A 303 78.43 5.03 -12.13
C SER A 303 77.63 5.92 -11.19
N LEU A 304 76.34 6.08 -11.49
CA LEU A 304 75.41 6.87 -10.70
C LEU A 304 74.03 6.23 -10.79
N THR A 305 73.37 6.07 -9.64
CA THR A 305 71.99 5.58 -9.59
C THR A 305 71.21 6.34 -8.54
N TRP A 306 70.00 6.74 -8.89
CA TRP A 306 69.07 7.34 -7.96
C TRP A 306 67.80 6.53 -7.82
N ASP A 307 67.26 6.51 -6.61
CA ASP A 307 65.93 6.00 -6.32
C ASP A 307 65.17 6.95 -5.39
N VAL A 308 63.85 6.89 -5.41
CA VAL A 308 63.00 7.70 -4.54
C VAL A 308 61.95 6.82 -3.88
N GLN A 309 61.93 6.82 -2.55
CA GLN A 309 60.80 6.29 -1.79
C GLN A 309 59.78 7.40 -1.55
N GLN A 310 58.55 7.23 -2.03
CA GLN A 310 57.46 8.17 -1.79
C GLN A 310 56.48 7.60 -0.76
N SER A 311 56.67 7.99 0.50
CA SER A 311 55.84 7.55 1.62
C SER A 311 54.69 8.54 1.82
N LYS A 312 53.48 8.14 1.41
CA LYS A 312 52.26 8.92 1.60
C LYS A 312 51.41 8.27 2.69
N ILE A 313 51.03 9.06 3.70
CA ILE A 313 50.10 8.66 4.75
C ILE A 313 48.85 9.51 4.61
N GLN A 314 47.69 8.87 4.63
CA GLN A 314 46.40 9.56 4.65
C GLN A 314 45.83 9.57 6.06
N PHE A 315 45.19 10.68 6.45
CA PHE A 315 44.61 10.83 7.78
C PHE A 315 43.20 11.45 7.72
N ASP A 316 42.35 11.09 8.68
CA ASP A 316 41.02 11.69 8.86
C ASP A 316 41.09 13.08 9.51
N ALA A 317 39.94 13.72 9.71
CA ALA A 317 39.85 15.05 10.32
C ALA A 317 40.32 15.07 11.79
N GLU A 318 40.34 13.90 12.44
CA GLU A 318 40.84 13.67 13.80
C GLU A 318 42.35 13.38 13.82
N GLY A 319 43.01 13.34 12.65
CA GLY A 319 44.44 13.09 12.50
C GLY A 319 44.84 11.62 12.61
N LYS A 320 43.89 10.68 12.51
CA LYS A 320 44.16 9.25 12.55
C LYS A 320 44.47 8.71 11.15
N PRO A 321 45.43 7.78 11.00
CA PRO A 321 45.67 7.14 9.72
C PRO A 321 44.40 6.43 9.20
N VAL A 322 43.96 6.77 7.99
CA VAL A 322 42.81 6.12 7.33
C VAL A 322 43.23 4.95 6.44
N ASP A 323 44.45 5.00 5.91
CA ASP A 323 45.01 3.96 5.06
C ASP A 323 46.53 3.93 5.26
N LEU A 324 47.05 2.77 5.65
CA LEU A 324 48.48 2.52 5.81
C LEU A 324 48.87 1.45 4.77
N PRO A 325 49.69 1.79 3.77
CA PRO A 325 50.07 0.81 2.77
C PRO A 325 50.85 -0.35 3.42
N GLU A 326 50.41 -1.59 3.18
CA GLU A 326 51.04 -2.81 3.69
C GLU A 326 52.46 -3.01 3.12
N THR A 327 52.73 -2.46 1.94
CA THR A 327 54.05 -2.46 1.30
C THR A 327 54.37 -1.07 0.72
N LEU A 328 55.60 -0.61 0.95
CA LEU A 328 56.10 0.65 0.42
C LEU A 328 57.19 0.36 -0.61
N LEU A 329 56.82 0.35 -1.89
CA LEU A 329 57.76 0.18 -3.00
C LEU A 329 58.35 1.53 -3.43
N THR A 330 59.67 1.56 -3.65
CA THR A 330 60.37 2.71 -4.23
C THR A 330 59.95 2.93 -5.69
N LYS A 331 60.33 4.06 -6.28
CA LYS A 331 59.98 4.33 -7.68
C LYS A 331 60.67 3.38 -8.66
N LEU A 332 61.90 2.93 -8.39
CA LEU A 332 62.53 1.90 -9.22
C LEU A 332 61.81 0.55 -9.09
N GLU A 333 61.43 0.14 -7.88
CA GLU A 333 60.67 -1.11 -7.65
C GLU A 333 59.28 -1.08 -8.30
N LYS A 334 58.66 0.10 -8.38
CA LYS A 334 57.40 0.29 -9.10
C LYS A 334 57.56 0.15 -10.61
N GLY A 335 58.71 0.48 -11.20
CA GLY A 335 58.94 0.41 -12.64
C GLY A 335 57.82 1.09 -13.45
N ASP A 336 57.27 0.40 -14.46
CA ASP A 336 56.11 0.90 -15.24
C ASP A 336 54.83 1.08 -14.41
N ASN A 337 54.69 0.40 -13.26
CA ASN A 337 53.53 0.59 -12.37
C ASN A 337 53.56 1.96 -11.65
N TYR A 338 54.66 2.71 -11.70
CA TYR A 338 54.67 4.09 -11.23
C TYR A 338 53.75 4.99 -12.09
N GLY A 339 53.57 4.65 -13.38
CA GLY A 339 52.53 5.19 -14.24
C GLY A 339 52.76 6.62 -14.73
N MET A 340 54.00 7.12 -14.72
CA MET A 340 54.33 8.48 -15.14
C MET A 340 54.22 8.69 -16.66
N ARG A 341 54.29 7.63 -17.49
CA ARG A 341 54.18 7.75 -18.96
C ARG A 341 52.96 8.55 -19.40
N LYS A 342 51.83 8.41 -18.69
CA LYS A 342 50.57 9.13 -18.99
C LYS A 342 50.64 10.63 -18.68
N ALA A 343 51.44 11.02 -17.69
CA ALA A 343 51.59 12.41 -17.25
C ALA A 343 52.86 13.08 -17.82
N SER A 344 53.76 12.30 -18.40
CA SER A 344 55.01 12.75 -18.99
C SER A 344 54.78 13.24 -20.41
N GLU A 345 55.05 14.51 -20.67
CA GLU A 345 54.92 15.12 -22.02
C GLU A 345 55.85 14.46 -23.05
N ILE A 346 56.93 13.80 -22.60
CA ILE A 346 57.87 13.06 -23.45
C ILE A 346 57.55 11.56 -23.54
N GLY A 347 56.43 11.11 -22.95
CA GLY A 347 55.97 9.71 -23.01
C GLY A 347 56.87 8.70 -22.27
N LYS A 348 57.83 9.18 -21.47
CA LYS A 348 58.77 8.36 -20.70
C LYS A 348 58.32 8.16 -19.26
N GLU A 349 58.53 6.95 -18.74
CA GLU A 349 58.39 6.65 -17.31
C GLU A 349 59.46 7.38 -16.49
N TRP A 350 59.23 7.50 -15.17
CA TRP A 350 60.17 8.17 -14.28
C TRP A 350 61.57 7.52 -14.29
N PHE A 351 61.65 6.19 -14.28
CA PHE A 351 62.93 5.48 -14.24
C PHE A 351 63.75 5.70 -15.52
N GLU A 352 63.09 5.84 -16.68
CA GLU A 352 63.75 6.14 -17.95
C GLU A 352 64.35 7.56 -17.95
N GLN A 353 63.68 8.51 -17.30
CA GLN A 353 64.17 9.88 -17.18
C GLN A 353 65.36 9.97 -16.22
N ILE A 354 65.30 9.30 -15.08
CA ILE A 354 66.39 9.31 -14.11
C ILE A 354 67.60 8.50 -14.60
N ALA A 355 67.39 7.42 -15.35
CA ALA A 355 68.48 6.71 -16.03
C ALA A 355 69.16 7.63 -17.06
N ALA A 356 68.39 8.36 -17.89
CA ALA A 356 68.95 9.31 -18.84
C ALA A 356 69.72 10.45 -18.14
N PHE A 357 69.24 10.90 -16.97
CA PHE A 357 69.95 11.90 -16.18
C PHE A 357 71.25 11.34 -15.58
N ALA A 358 71.24 10.11 -15.06
CA ALA A 358 72.43 9.44 -14.55
C ALA A 358 73.47 9.20 -15.65
N GLU A 359 73.04 8.79 -16.84
CA GLU A 359 73.91 8.58 -17.99
C GLU A 359 74.58 9.87 -18.46
N PHE A 360 73.85 10.99 -18.46
CA PHE A 360 74.42 12.32 -18.71
C PHE A 360 75.53 12.69 -17.72
N CYS A 361 75.45 12.22 -16.47
CA CYS A 361 76.44 12.49 -15.43
C CYS A 361 77.73 11.67 -15.60
N ILE A 362 77.69 10.53 -16.30
CA ILE A 362 78.86 9.66 -16.47
C ILE A 362 80.00 10.43 -17.19
N GLY A 363 81.23 10.28 -16.68
CA GLY A 363 82.44 10.94 -17.18
C GLY A 363 82.58 12.42 -16.80
N LYS A 364 81.56 13.02 -16.17
CA LYS A 364 81.62 14.36 -15.57
C LYS A 364 82.06 14.25 -14.11
N THR A 365 82.61 15.33 -13.59
CA THR A 365 82.85 15.50 -12.15
C THR A 365 81.55 15.84 -11.44
N VAL A 366 81.49 15.57 -10.14
CA VAL A 366 80.32 15.90 -9.33
C VAL A 366 80.01 17.40 -9.39
N ASP A 367 81.03 18.25 -9.34
CA ASP A 367 80.87 19.71 -9.40
C ASP A 367 80.26 20.18 -10.72
N GLU A 368 80.62 19.56 -11.85
CA GLU A 368 80.01 19.85 -13.15
C GLU A 368 78.51 19.51 -13.16
N VAL A 369 78.12 18.41 -12.52
CA VAL A 369 76.71 17.99 -12.44
C VAL A 369 75.91 18.86 -11.47
N LEU A 370 76.47 19.25 -10.33
CA LEU A 370 75.80 20.10 -9.35
C LEU A 370 75.50 21.51 -9.88
N ASN A 371 76.25 21.97 -10.89
CA ASN A 371 76.14 23.30 -11.47
C ASN A 371 75.45 23.34 -12.85
N ILE A 372 74.73 22.28 -13.24
CA ILE A 372 73.95 22.31 -14.48
C ILE A 372 72.89 23.42 -14.43
N PRO A 373 72.62 24.11 -15.55
CA PRO A 373 71.54 25.07 -15.63
C PRO A 373 70.20 24.35 -15.41
N VAL A 374 69.32 24.99 -14.63
CA VAL A 374 67.95 24.53 -14.38
C VAL A 374 66.98 25.69 -14.55
N TYR A 375 65.74 25.37 -14.91
CA TYR A 375 64.65 26.33 -15.00
C TYR A 375 63.42 25.86 -14.23
N GLU A 376 62.54 26.81 -13.89
CA GLU A 376 61.22 26.53 -13.34
C GLU A 376 60.21 26.41 -14.48
N ARG A 377 59.65 25.21 -14.66
CA ARG A 377 58.61 24.95 -15.68
C ARG A 377 57.22 25.29 -15.16
N ASP A 378 56.93 24.88 -13.93
CA ASP A 378 55.66 25.10 -13.24
C ASP A 378 55.85 25.04 -11.71
N ALA A 379 54.80 25.32 -10.95
CA ALA A 379 54.84 25.39 -9.49
C ALA A 379 55.36 24.12 -8.79
N ASN A 380 55.25 22.95 -9.45
CA ASN A 380 55.72 21.66 -8.94
C ASN A 380 57.07 21.23 -9.55
N HIS A 381 57.58 21.94 -10.55
CA HIS A 381 58.80 21.60 -11.30
C HIS A 381 59.75 22.80 -11.35
N LYS A 382 60.37 23.10 -10.19
CA LYS A 382 61.17 24.31 -9.97
C LYS A 382 62.61 24.24 -10.46
N GLN A 383 63.12 23.03 -10.66
CA GLN A 383 64.51 22.81 -11.07
C GLN A 383 64.56 21.70 -12.12
N VAL A 384 63.99 21.95 -13.30
CA VAL A 384 64.11 21.03 -14.46
C VAL A 384 65.42 21.35 -15.19
N PRO A 385 66.23 20.37 -15.62
CA PRO A 385 67.46 20.64 -16.36
C PRO A 385 67.22 21.49 -17.62
N ASP A 386 67.92 22.62 -17.76
CA ASP A 386 67.96 23.45 -18.97
C ASP A 386 69.21 23.13 -19.80
N VAL A 387 69.39 21.85 -20.09
CA VAL A 387 70.51 21.31 -20.86
C VAL A 387 69.94 20.67 -22.11
N GLU A 388 70.38 21.09 -23.29
CA GLU A 388 69.81 20.66 -24.58
C GLU A 388 69.75 19.12 -24.71
N GLU A 389 70.80 18.42 -24.25
CA GLU A 389 70.87 16.95 -24.26
C GLU A 389 69.84 16.27 -23.35
N LEU A 390 69.31 16.99 -22.36
CA LEU A 390 68.32 16.49 -21.40
C LEU A 390 66.88 16.89 -21.74
N LYS A 391 66.66 17.90 -22.59
CA LYS A 391 65.31 18.43 -22.89
C LYS A 391 64.33 17.37 -23.41
N ALA A 392 64.81 16.42 -24.21
CA ALA A 392 64.00 15.34 -24.77
C ALA A 392 63.91 14.08 -23.88
N SER A 393 64.63 14.05 -22.76
CA SER A 393 64.81 12.85 -21.95
C SER A 393 64.51 13.02 -20.47
N VAL A 394 64.53 14.24 -19.94
CA VAL A 394 64.30 14.55 -18.52
C VAL A 394 63.42 15.79 -18.40
N THR A 395 62.18 15.59 -17.93
CA THR A 395 61.23 16.68 -17.65
C THR A 395 60.85 16.79 -16.18
N VAL A 396 61.46 15.96 -15.32
CA VAL A 396 61.29 16.01 -13.86
C VAL A 396 62.17 17.06 -13.21
N THR A 397 61.76 17.53 -12.03
CA THR A 397 62.64 18.36 -11.20
C THR A 397 63.79 17.53 -10.63
N VAL A 398 65.01 18.08 -10.67
CA VAL A 398 66.23 17.37 -10.26
C VAL A 398 66.90 17.86 -8.99
N GLY A 399 66.31 18.83 -8.29
CA GLY A 399 66.87 19.43 -7.08
C GLY A 399 67.31 18.42 -6.02
N ASP A 400 66.42 17.49 -5.65
CA ASP A 400 66.72 16.46 -4.64
C ASP A 400 67.73 15.41 -5.13
N TYR A 401 67.83 15.16 -6.45
CA TYR A 401 68.85 14.28 -7.03
C TYR A 401 70.24 14.94 -6.96
N LEU A 402 70.34 16.23 -7.29
CA LEU A 402 71.57 17.00 -7.14
C LEU A 402 72.00 17.08 -5.67
N ALA A 403 71.06 17.34 -4.76
CA ALA A 403 71.35 17.40 -3.33
C ALA A 403 71.80 16.04 -2.76
N SER A 404 71.21 14.93 -3.22
CA SER A 404 71.63 13.59 -2.80
C SER A 404 72.97 13.17 -3.42
N LEU A 405 73.25 13.58 -4.67
CA LEU A 405 74.56 13.39 -5.31
C LEU A 405 75.67 14.13 -4.57
N LYS A 406 75.42 15.38 -4.16
CA LYS A 406 76.39 16.13 -3.35
C LYS A 406 76.73 15.34 -2.08
N LYS A 407 75.73 14.85 -1.35
CA LYS A 407 75.95 14.04 -0.14
C LYS A 407 76.68 12.73 -0.45
N ALA A 408 76.38 12.09 -1.59
CA ALA A 408 77.07 10.86 -2.00
C ALA A 408 78.55 11.11 -2.26
N ALA A 409 78.89 12.21 -2.93
CA ALA A 409 80.27 12.62 -3.19
C ALA A 409 81.02 13.00 -1.91
N ASP A 410 80.38 13.76 -1.01
CA ASP A 410 80.95 14.11 0.29
C ASP A 410 81.26 12.85 1.14
N ASN A 411 80.52 11.75 0.90
CA ASN A 411 80.68 10.46 1.59
C ASN A 411 81.55 9.45 0.82
N ALA A 412 82.07 9.80 -0.37
CA ALA A 412 82.80 8.84 -1.22
C ALA A 412 84.19 8.48 -0.66
N LYS A 413 84.53 7.20 -0.62
CA LYS A 413 85.82 6.69 -0.10
C LYS A 413 86.52 5.76 -1.07
#